data_AF-A0A3N2RLJ8-F1
#
_entry.id   AF-A0A3N2RLJ8-F1
#
_cell.length_a   1.000
_cell.length_b   1.000
_cell.length_c   1.000
_cell.angle_alpha   90.00
_cell.angle_beta   90.00
_cell.angle_gamma   90.00
#
_symmetry.space_group_name_H-M   'P 1'
#
loop_
_entity.id
_entity.type
_entity.pdbx_description
1 polymer ?
#
loop_
_entity_poly.entity_id
_entity_poly.type
_entity_poly.pdbx_seq_one_letter_code
_entity_poly.pdbx_strand_id
1 'polypeptide(L)'
;MQGTQGPAPAPPRSNAPTWTALALPPLACALWLAWAAYRIGNAEADTGLAYDTVLQGIAGAAVAGVVALAVLLWAGRRGHAGHALLALIAGTALSPLLLWFGMGAVLSSRRHDFERRQQQLQALSATIRGGDAARIRAAIDALPDRPGPARTLCMLQGRQSYRLVKWLWFDEHGYGPNLPSDELLAAAAAVIDGPASAQDKQASLRVVLRALADRREPQRLGEWTALWRRTLPQPAPQPLPLSAPAEEYGDCTLGDPLERVLREWDDDGVRAWLDAGLGFEPGRGQAIVALRALRRPDTLRALLAADPRFAELLRNDRDAGEDALSAQADAASDLLDNSAQPLQAAELVEALHAAGARPRTIGLATSCKLFEDGERRRTVIHQSPQRYEAAQRIRAVLCPPPKHPPAAKVPAAP
;
A
#
# COMPACT_ATOMS: atom_id res chain seq x y z
N MET A 1 -16.90 89.05 45.01
CA MET A 1 -18.01 88.09 45.15
C MET A 1 -17.80 86.96 44.15
N GLN A 2 -17.51 85.75 44.64
CA GLN A 2 -17.42 84.53 43.84
C GLN A 2 -18.84 84.08 43.47
N GLY A 3 -19.06 83.73 42.21
CA GLY A 3 -20.29 83.13 41.69
C GLY A 3 -19.96 81.85 40.92
N THR A 4 -20.01 80.73 41.64
CA THR A 4 -20.17 79.32 41.24
C THR A 4 -19.99 78.93 39.76
N GLN A 5 -18.87 78.25 39.47
CA GLN A 5 -18.77 77.32 38.33
C GLN A 5 -19.64 76.08 38.62
N GLY A 6 -20.62 75.80 37.75
CA GLY A 6 -21.35 74.53 37.77
C GLY A 6 -20.42 73.33 37.50
N PRO A 7 -20.78 72.11 37.95
CA PRO A 7 -19.93 70.94 37.77
C PRO A 7 -19.67 70.68 36.29
N ALA A 8 -18.39 70.58 35.91
CA ALA A 8 -17.97 70.25 34.56
C ALA A 8 -18.63 68.93 34.11
N PRO A 9 -19.08 68.82 32.84
CA PRO A 9 -19.68 67.59 32.34
C PRO A 9 -18.68 66.44 32.47
N ALA A 10 -19.12 65.33 33.08
CA ALA A 10 -18.29 64.15 33.22
C ALA A 10 -17.84 63.68 31.82
N PRO A 11 -16.56 63.29 31.65
CA PRO A 11 -16.06 62.83 30.36
C PRO A 11 -16.90 61.65 29.85
N PRO A 12 -17.12 61.54 28.53
CA PRO A 12 -17.94 60.46 27.96
C PRO A 12 -17.37 59.10 28.39
N ARG A 13 -18.24 58.25 28.96
CA ARG A 13 -17.86 56.92 29.41
C ARG A 13 -17.41 56.09 28.19
N SER A 14 -16.20 55.54 28.27
CA SER A 14 -15.64 54.71 27.21
C SER A 14 -16.39 53.39 27.09
N ASN A 15 -16.90 53.08 25.90
CA ASN A 15 -17.57 51.81 25.58
C ASN A 15 -16.58 50.68 25.22
N ALA A 16 -15.28 50.92 25.33
CA ALA A 16 -14.22 49.93 25.09
C ALA A 16 -14.48 48.57 25.77
N PRO A 17 -14.87 48.45 27.07
CA PRO A 17 -15.15 47.16 27.71
C PRO A 17 -16.24 46.34 27.02
N THR A 18 -17.29 46.99 26.53
CA THR A 18 -18.41 46.32 25.88
C THR A 18 -17.99 45.77 24.51
N TRP A 19 -17.25 46.56 23.72
CA TRP A 19 -16.74 46.12 22.42
C TRP A 19 -15.70 45.01 22.55
N THR A 20 -14.78 45.10 23.50
CA THR A 20 -13.78 44.04 23.76
C THR A 20 -14.45 42.74 24.21
N ALA A 21 -15.44 42.81 25.10
CA ALA A 21 -16.22 41.66 25.55
C ALA A 21 -17.02 40.99 24.42
N LEU A 22 -17.58 41.78 23.50
CA LEU A 22 -18.34 41.29 22.35
C LEU A 22 -17.45 40.64 21.28
N ALA A 23 -16.28 41.21 21.01
CA ALA A 23 -15.37 40.76 19.95
C ALA A 23 -14.52 39.53 20.32
N LEU A 24 -14.32 39.28 21.62
CA LEU A 24 -13.41 38.22 22.08
C LEU A 24 -13.85 36.81 21.69
N PRO A 25 -15.11 36.39 21.94
CA PRO A 25 -15.57 35.05 21.56
C PRO A 25 -15.47 34.76 20.04
N PRO A 26 -15.91 35.64 19.12
CA PRO A 26 -15.80 35.38 17.69
C PRO A 26 -14.34 35.40 17.20
N LEU A 27 -13.46 36.25 17.76
CA LEU A 27 -12.03 36.26 17.42
C LEU A 27 -11.33 34.97 17.85
N ALA A 28 -11.65 34.44 19.04
CA ALA A 28 -11.11 33.15 19.49
C ALA A 28 -11.56 32.01 18.56
N CYS A 29 -12.81 32.01 18.12
CA CYS A 29 -13.32 31.05 17.15
C CYS A 29 -12.60 31.16 15.79
N ALA A 30 -12.38 32.38 15.30
CA ALA A 30 -11.67 32.61 14.04
C ALA A 30 -10.21 32.17 14.09
N LEU A 31 -9.50 32.47 15.19
CA LEU A 31 -8.11 32.04 15.40
C LEU A 31 -8.01 30.51 15.50
N TRP A 32 -8.97 29.88 16.18
CA TRP A 32 -9.02 28.42 16.27
C TRP A 32 -9.29 27.78 14.89
N LEU A 33 -10.22 28.31 14.10
CA LEU A 33 -10.48 27.85 12.73
C LEU A 33 -9.25 27.99 11.84
N ALA A 34 -8.56 29.14 11.92
CA ALA A 34 -7.34 29.39 11.14
C ALA A 34 -6.19 28.44 11.56
N TRP A 35 -6.01 28.24 12.86
CA TRP A 35 -5.02 27.31 13.38
C TRP A 35 -5.31 25.85 13.00
N ALA A 36 -6.57 25.41 13.09
CA ALA A 36 -6.98 24.07 12.70
C ALA A 36 -6.80 23.84 11.19
N ALA A 37 -7.16 24.83 10.36
CA ALA A 37 -6.95 24.78 8.92
C ALA A 37 -5.46 24.65 8.55
N TYR A 38 -4.58 25.34 9.29
CA TYR A 38 -3.13 25.30 9.10
C TYR A 38 -2.50 23.97 9.55
N ARG A 39 -2.82 23.48 10.76
CA ARG A 39 -2.19 22.26 11.32
C ARG A 39 -2.63 20.99 10.61
N ILE A 40 -3.90 20.89 10.22
CA ILE A 40 -4.43 19.74 9.48
C ILE A 40 -3.94 19.74 8.02
N GLY A 41 -3.59 20.91 7.47
CA GLY A 41 -3.00 21.04 6.13
C GLY A 41 -1.55 20.53 6.00
N ASN A 42 -0.84 20.35 7.12
CA ASN A 42 0.57 19.94 7.16
C ASN A 42 0.80 18.58 7.81
N ALA A 43 -0.26 17.89 8.25
CA ALA A 43 -0.13 16.62 8.94
C ALA A 43 -0.40 15.44 7.99
N GLU A 44 0.66 14.75 7.57
CA GLU A 44 0.60 13.36 7.09
C GLU A 44 0.30 12.36 8.22
N ALA A 45 -0.08 12.84 9.41
CA ALA A 45 0.22 12.12 10.63
C ALA A 45 -0.98 11.37 11.23
N ASP A 46 -0.63 10.21 11.75
CA ASP A 46 -1.46 9.20 12.39
C ASP A 46 -2.53 9.72 13.37
N THR A 47 -3.52 8.86 13.58
CA THR A 47 -4.68 8.97 14.50
C THR A 47 -4.35 9.50 15.91
N GLY A 48 -3.10 9.44 16.37
CA GLY A 48 -2.65 10.02 17.64
C GLY A 48 -2.76 11.54 17.76
N LEU A 49 -2.73 12.29 16.66
CA LEU A 49 -2.83 13.76 16.66
C LEU A 49 -4.26 14.29 16.83
N ALA A 50 -5.29 13.46 16.60
CA ALA A 50 -6.68 13.86 16.81
C ALA A 50 -6.97 14.18 18.29
N TYR A 51 -6.34 13.42 19.20
CA TYR A 51 -6.43 13.63 20.64
C TYR A 51 -5.75 14.94 21.07
N ASP A 52 -4.58 15.24 20.50
CA ASP A 52 -3.86 16.50 20.74
C ASP A 52 -4.62 17.73 20.23
N THR A 53 -5.33 17.63 19.09
CA THR A 53 -6.16 18.74 18.60
C THR A 53 -7.37 19.04 19.49
N VAL A 54 -7.98 18.03 20.11
CA VAL A 54 -9.06 18.24 21.08
C VAL A 54 -8.49 18.85 22.37
N LEU A 55 -7.35 18.35 22.85
CA LEU A 55 -6.66 18.87 24.03
C LEU A 55 -6.21 20.33 23.85
N GLN A 56 -5.71 20.68 22.67
CA GLN A 56 -5.26 22.04 22.32
C GLN A 56 -6.43 22.99 22.01
N GLY A 57 -7.55 22.48 21.48
CA GLY A 57 -8.81 23.21 21.42
C GLY A 57 -9.37 23.57 22.81
N ILE A 58 -9.25 22.65 23.77
CA ILE A 58 -9.57 22.88 25.19
C ILE A 58 -8.63 23.93 25.79
N ALA A 59 -7.33 23.91 25.46
CA ALA A 59 -6.39 24.96 25.89
C ALA A 59 -6.76 26.35 25.32
N GLY A 60 -7.21 26.42 24.06
CA GLY A 60 -7.74 27.66 23.46
C GLY A 60 -8.99 28.18 24.17
N ALA A 61 -9.92 27.29 24.54
CA ALA A 61 -11.10 27.63 25.33
C ALA A 61 -10.74 28.09 26.76
N ALA A 62 -9.73 27.50 27.37
CA ALA A 62 -9.21 27.91 28.69
C ALA A 62 -8.59 29.31 28.65
N VAL A 63 -7.78 29.63 27.63
CA VAL A 63 -7.21 30.97 27.43
C VAL A 63 -8.32 32.00 27.19
N ALA A 64 -9.32 31.69 26.36
CA ALA A 64 -10.47 32.57 26.14
C ALA A 64 -11.27 32.80 27.44
N GLY A 65 -11.43 31.78 28.27
CA GLY A 65 -12.06 31.87 29.59
C GLY A 65 -11.31 32.79 30.56
N VAL A 66 -9.97 32.69 30.62
CA VAL A 66 -9.12 33.56 31.46
C VAL A 66 -9.22 35.03 31.02
N VAL A 67 -9.22 35.28 29.71
CA VAL A 67 -9.34 36.64 29.18
C VAL A 67 -10.74 37.21 29.41
N ALA A 68 -11.80 36.42 29.24
CA ALA A 68 -13.18 36.82 29.56
C ALA A 68 -13.34 37.20 31.04
N LEU A 69 -12.73 36.42 31.95
CA LEU A 69 -12.71 36.73 33.38
C LEU A 69 -11.97 38.05 33.68
N ALA A 70 -10.82 38.28 33.04
CA ALA A 70 -10.07 39.53 33.18
C ALA A 70 -10.87 40.75 32.68
N VAL A 71 -11.61 40.61 31.57
CA VAL A 71 -12.49 41.66 31.04
C VAL A 71 -13.67 41.92 31.97
N LEU A 72 -14.29 40.89 32.55
CA LEU A 72 -15.38 41.04 33.53
C LEU A 72 -14.91 41.72 34.82
N LEU A 73 -13.74 41.36 35.34
CA LEU A 73 -13.15 41.98 36.53
C LEU A 73 -12.78 43.45 36.27
N TRP A 74 -12.23 43.76 35.09
CA TRP A 74 -11.91 45.12 34.68
C TRP A 74 -13.17 45.97 34.44
N ALA A 75 -14.19 45.43 33.79
CA ALA A 75 -15.48 46.09 33.58
C ALA A 75 -16.24 46.29 34.90
N GLY A 76 -16.14 45.34 35.83
CA GLY A 76 -16.68 45.44 37.19
C GLY A 76 -16.06 46.57 37.99
N ARG A 77 -14.73 46.74 37.92
CA ARG A 77 -14.02 47.89 38.51
C ARG A 77 -14.44 49.26 37.94
N ARG A 78 -15.06 49.27 36.75
CA ARG A 78 -15.56 50.50 36.09
C ARG A 78 -17.09 50.63 36.09
N GLY A 79 -17.82 49.78 36.81
CA GLY A 79 -19.27 49.86 36.92
C GLY A 79 -20.04 49.42 35.66
N HIS A 80 -19.42 48.67 34.76
CA HIS A 80 -19.99 48.22 33.48
C HIS A 80 -20.15 46.68 33.38
N ALA A 81 -20.08 45.96 34.51
CA ALA A 81 -20.14 44.50 34.52
C ALA A 81 -21.38 43.92 33.80
N GLY A 82 -22.55 44.53 33.98
CA GLY A 82 -23.79 44.06 33.33
C GLY A 82 -23.75 44.16 31.80
N HIS A 83 -23.16 45.23 31.24
CA HIS A 83 -23.02 45.39 29.79
C HIS A 83 -21.92 44.47 29.23
N ALA A 84 -20.83 44.26 29.95
CA ALA A 84 -19.78 43.32 29.56
C ALA A 84 -20.28 41.86 29.59
N LEU A 85 -21.12 41.51 30.57
CA LEU A 85 -21.75 40.19 30.66
C LEU A 85 -22.73 39.95 29.51
N LEU A 86 -23.62 40.92 29.22
CA LEU A 86 -24.53 40.84 28.07
C LEU A 86 -23.77 40.74 26.74
N ALA A 87 -22.69 41.51 26.58
CA ALA A 87 -21.84 41.46 25.40
C ALA A 87 -21.11 40.11 25.25
N LEU A 88 -20.64 39.51 26.35
CA LEU A 88 -20.07 38.18 26.36
C LEU A 88 -21.11 37.12 25.97
N ILE A 89 -22.32 37.18 26.54
CA ILE A 89 -23.43 36.27 26.20
C ILE A 89 -23.81 36.40 24.71
N ALA A 90 -23.91 37.63 24.20
CA ALA A 90 -24.21 37.87 22.80
C ALA A 90 -23.08 37.37 21.87
N GLY A 91 -21.82 37.62 22.24
CA GLY A 91 -20.65 37.14 21.51
C GLY A 91 -20.56 35.61 21.50
N THR A 92 -20.79 34.95 22.65
CA THR A 92 -20.82 33.48 22.73
C THR A 92 -22.02 32.87 22.02
N ALA A 93 -23.16 33.55 21.95
CA ALA A 93 -24.31 33.09 21.16
C ALA A 93 -24.05 33.17 19.64
N LEU A 94 -23.24 34.13 19.18
CA LEU A 94 -22.84 34.29 17.77
C LEU A 94 -21.72 33.32 17.36
N SER A 95 -20.86 32.90 18.30
CA SER A 95 -19.75 31.98 18.06
C SER A 95 -20.13 30.65 17.39
N PRO A 96 -21.18 29.91 17.82
CA PRO A 96 -21.62 28.68 17.16
C PRO A 96 -21.98 28.87 15.68
N LEU A 97 -22.63 29.99 15.33
CA LEU A 97 -22.98 30.28 13.94
C LEU A 97 -21.73 30.53 13.11
N LEU A 98 -20.77 31.30 13.62
CA LEU A 98 -19.49 31.56 12.94
C LEU A 98 -18.66 30.28 12.77
N LEU A 99 -18.63 29.42 13.80
CA LEU A 99 -17.99 28.12 13.72
C LEU A 99 -18.68 27.23 12.69
N TRP A 100 -20.01 27.19 12.67
CA TRP A 100 -20.79 26.39 11.72
C TRP A 100 -20.57 26.84 10.28
N PHE A 101 -20.72 28.14 9.98
CA PHE A 101 -20.52 28.68 8.64
C PHE A 101 -19.06 28.60 8.20
N GLY A 102 -18.11 28.88 9.10
CA GLY A 102 -16.68 28.75 8.83
C GLY A 102 -16.28 27.31 8.52
N MET A 103 -16.78 26.36 9.30
CA MET A 103 -16.56 24.93 9.06
C MET A 103 -17.19 24.47 7.74
N GLY A 104 -18.42 24.91 7.44
CA GLY A 104 -19.08 24.64 6.16
C GLY A 104 -18.30 25.17 4.95
N ALA A 105 -17.75 26.39 5.06
CA ALA A 105 -16.94 27.02 4.00
C ALA A 105 -15.59 26.30 3.80
N VAL A 106 -14.94 25.87 4.89
CA VAL A 106 -13.70 25.08 4.79
C VAL A 106 -13.97 23.72 4.14
N LEU A 107 -15.03 23.03 4.56
CA LEU A 107 -15.41 21.73 3.98
C LEU A 107 -15.80 21.86 2.50
N SER A 108 -16.54 22.90 2.13
CA SER A 108 -16.94 23.11 0.73
C SER A 108 -15.73 23.43 -0.16
N SER A 109 -14.81 24.29 0.29
CA SER A 109 -13.56 24.56 -0.42
C SER A 109 -12.73 23.29 -0.61
N ARG A 110 -12.56 22.49 0.45
CA ARG A 110 -11.79 21.23 0.39
C ARG A 110 -12.43 20.21 -0.55
N ARG A 111 -13.76 20.12 -0.53
CA ARG A 111 -14.50 19.25 -1.44
C ARG A 111 -14.35 19.71 -2.89
N HIS A 112 -14.42 21.00 -3.15
CA HIS A 112 -14.22 21.56 -4.49
C HIS A 112 -12.79 21.32 -5.00
N ASP A 113 -11.78 21.48 -4.13
CA ASP A 113 -10.39 21.15 -4.47
C ASP A 113 -10.21 19.66 -4.75
N PHE A 114 -10.83 18.80 -3.94
CA PHE A 114 -10.82 17.35 -4.15
C PHE A 114 -11.47 16.95 -5.48
N GLU A 115 -12.65 17.49 -5.79
CA GLU A 115 -13.34 17.24 -7.07
C GLU A 115 -12.52 17.74 -8.26
N ARG A 116 -11.90 18.92 -8.16
CA ARG A 116 -11.00 19.47 -9.19
C ARG A 116 -9.79 18.56 -9.43
N ARG A 117 -9.15 18.08 -8.35
CA ARG A 117 -8.02 17.14 -8.42
C ARG A 117 -8.43 15.81 -9.06
N GLN A 118 -9.61 15.31 -8.74
CA GLN A 118 -10.16 14.10 -9.35
C GLN A 118 -10.45 14.30 -10.85
N GLN A 119 -11.01 15.45 -11.24
CA GLN A 119 -11.21 15.80 -12.65
C GLN A 119 -9.90 15.90 -13.42
N GLN A 120 -8.83 16.42 -12.82
CA GLN A 120 -7.51 16.47 -13.46
C GLN A 120 -6.92 15.08 -13.70
N LEU A 121 -7.10 14.12 -12.78
CA LEU A 121 -6.72 12.72 -13.03
C LEU A 121 -7.55 12.07 -14.13
N GLN A 122 -8.83 12.42 -14.25
CA GLN A 122 -9.66 11.96 -15.37
C GLN A 122 -9.27 12.62 -16.70
N ALA A 123 -8.81 13.86 -16.68
CA ALA A 123 -8.26 14.51 -17.87
C ALA A 123 -6.92 13.86 -18.28
N LEU A 124 -6.08 13.46 -17.32
CA LEU A 124 -4.86 12.71 -17.57
C LEU A 124 -5.16 11.35 -18.20
N SER A 125 -6.16 10.60 -17.70
CA SER A 125 -6.56 9.32 -18.30
C SER A 125 -7.02 9.49 -19.76
N ALA A 126 -7.80 10.53 -20.06
CA ALA A 126 -8.17 10.87 -21.42
C ALA A 126 -6.95 11.25 -22.30
N THR A 127 -5.96 11.94 -21.72
CA THR A 127 -4.71 12.29 -22.41
C THR A 127 -3.88 11.06 -22.75
N ILE A 128 -3.82 10.08 -21.83
CA ILE A 128 -3.12 8.80 -22.05
C ILE A 128 -3.75 8.02 -23.20
N ARG A 129 -5.08 7.95 -23.26
CA ARG A 129 -5.80 7.34 -24.39
C ARG A 129 -5.50 8.00 -25.73
N GLY A 130 -5.16 9.29 -25.73
CA GLY A 130 -4.74 10.02 -26.92
C GLY A 130 -3.34 9.63 -27.43
N GLY A 131 -2.51 8.96 -26.63
CA GLY A 131 -1.25 8.35 -27.04
C GLY A 131 -0.06 9.30 -27.27
N ASP A 132 -0.23 10.62 -27.12
CA ASP A 132 0.87 11.59 -27.31
C ASP A 132 1.78 11.63 -26.08
N ALA A 133 2.98 11.05 -26.20
CA ALA A 133 3.96 10.95 -25.12
C ALA A 133 4.42 12.32 -24.56
N ALA A 134 4.47 13.38 -25.38
CA ALA A 134 4.82 14.72 -24.89
C ALA A 134 3.69 15.31 -24.05
N ARG A 135 2.44 15.13 -24.48
CA ARG A 135 1.26 15.57 -23.72
C ARG A 135 1.07 14.78 -22.44
N ILE A 136 1.29 13.46 -22.47
CA ILE A 136 1.21 12.61 -21.27
C ILE A 136 2.20 13.11 -20.21
N ARG A 137 3.47 13.34 -20.59
CA ARG A 137 4.49 13.90 -19.68
C ARG A 137 4.07 15.26 -19.12
N ALA A 138 3.68 16.18 -19.99
CA ALA A 138 3.25 17.52 -19.57
C ALA A 138 2.04 17.46 -18.61
N ALA A 139 1.11 16.53 -18.84
CA ALA A 139 -0.05 16.34 -17.98
C ALA A 139 0.31 15.72 -16.62
N ILE A 140 1.28 14.79 -16.58
CA ILE A 140 1.82 14.24 -15.32
C ILE A 140 2.51 15.36 -14.51
N ASP A 141 3.35 16.18 -15.15
CA ASP A 141 4.08 17.27 -14.49
C ASP A 141 3.16 18.41 -14.01
N ALA A 142 1.99 18.56 -14.65
CA ALA A 142 0.98 19.55 -14.32
C ALA A 142 0.04 19.13 -13.17
N LEU A 143 0.16 17.90 -12.65
CA LEU A 143 -0.69 17.45 -11.54
C LEU A 143 -0.43 18.27 -10.26
N PRO A 144 -1.48 18.52 -9.45
CA PRO A 144 -1.35 19.19 -8.16
C PRO A 144 -0.38 18.45 -7.23
N ASP A 145 0.34 19.21 -6.41
CA ASP A 145 1.35 18.71 -5.47
C ASP A 145 2.53 17.95 -6.09
N ARG A 146 2.59 17.85 -7.43
CA ARG A 146 3.66 17.21 -8.20
C ARG A 146 4.08 15.86 -7.61
N PRO A 147 3.16 14.86 -7.55
CA PRO A 147 3.39 13.60 -6.85
C PRO A 147 4.53 12.74 -7.43
N GLY A 148 5.09 13.13 -8.58
CA GLY A 148 6.09 12.36 -9.31
C GLY A 148 5.45 11.29 -10.21
N PRO A 149 6.21 10.75 -11.17
CA PRO A 149 5.67 9.84 -12.18
C PRO A 149 5.25 8.48 -11.58
N ALA A 150 6.02 7.91 -10.64
CA ALA A 150 5.70 6.61 -10.05
C ALA A 150 4.39 6.65 -9.25
N ARG A 151 4.23 7.66 -8.37
CA ARG A 151 2.99 7.85 -7.62
C ARG A 151 1.83 8.17 -8.55
N THR A 152 2.03 8.95 -9.62
CA THR A 152 0.99 9.20 -10.62
C THR A 152 0.50 7.91 -11.30
N LEU A 153 1.43 7.07 -11.77
CA LEU A 153 1.08 5.78 -12.38
C LEU A 153 0.40 4.84 -11.38
N CYS A 154 0.74 4.92 -10.10
CA CYS A 154 0.05 4.19 -9.04
C CYS A 154 -1.42 4.63 -8.92
N MET A 155 -1.68 5.94 -8.87
CA MET A 155 -3.05 6.47 -8.83
C MET A 155 -3.90 5.97 -10.01
N LEU A 156 -3.31 5.90 -11.20
CA LEU A 156 -3.95 5.44 -12.44
C LEU A 156 -4.27 3.92 -12.48
N GLN A 157 -4.03 3.20 -11.39
CA GLN A 157 -4.41 1.79 -11.21
C GLN A 157 -5.68 1.63 -10.36
N GLY A 158 -6.48 2.69 -10.19
CA GLY A 158 -7.61 2.65 -9.27
C GLY A 158 -7.23 2.79 -7.80
N ARG A 159 -6.01 3.26 -7.51
CA ARG A 159 -5.46 3.37 -6.15
C ARG A 159 -5.72 4.75 -5.57
N GLN A 160 -5.48 4.87 -4.26
CA GLN A 160 -5.65 6.13 -3.56
C GLN A 160 -4.85 7.25 -4.25
N SER A 161 -5.53 8.34 -4.57
CA SER A 161 -4.97 9.51 -5.25
C SER A 161 -4.89 10.71 -4.32
N TYR A 162 -6.02 11.08 -3.74
CA TYR A 162 -6.15 12.22 -2.86
C TYR A 162 -6.96 11.84 -1.64
N ARG A 163 -6.65 12.48 -0.51
CA ARG A 163 -7.37 12.31 0.76
C ARG A 163 -8.21 13.55 0.99
N LEU A 164 -9.52 13.37 1.11
CA LEU A 164 -10.43 14.39 1.61
C LEU A 164 -10.55 14.19 3.13
N VAL A 165 -9.79 14.97 3.88
CA VAL A 165 -9.90 15.00 5.34
C VAL A 165 -11.21 15.71 5.70
N LYS A 166 -12.27 14.95 6.01
CA LYS A 166 -13.47 15.52 6.63
C LYS A 166 -13.20 15.62 8.12
N TRP A 167 -13.32 16.83 8.63
CA TRP A 167 -13.01 17.24 10.00
C TRP A 167 -13.18 16.12 11.06
N LEU A 168 -12.11 15.91 11.84
CA LEU A 168 -11.93 15.11 13.07
C LEU A 168 -12.41 13.65 13.12
N TRP A 169 -13.17 13.12 12.16
CA TRP A 169 -13.71 11.76 12.32
C TRP A 169 -13.66 10.83 11.12
N PHE A 170 -13.52 11.26 9.86
CA PHE A 170 -13.38 10.30 8.75
C PHE A 170 -12.64 10.90 7.56
N ASP A 171 -11.64 10.17 7.06
CA ASP A 171 -10.98 10.50 5.82
C ASP A 171 -11.67 9.81 4.65
N GLU A 172 -12.24 10.59 3.76
CA GLU A 172 -12.72 10.06 2.48
C GLU A 172 -11.55 10.00 1.50
N HIS A 173 -11.42 8.87 0.81
CA HIS A 173 -10.31 8.60 -0.09
C HIS A 173 -10.82 8.71 -1.53
N GLY A 174 -10.17 9.56 -2.31
CA GLY A 174 -10.35 9.61 -3.76
C GLY A 174 -9.48 8.56 -4.41
N TYR A 175 -10.06 7.80 -5.33
CA TYR A 175 -9.34 6.81 -6.12
C TYR A 175 -9.16 7.34 -7.54
N GLY A 176 -7.98 7.11 -8.10
CA GLY A 176 -7.75 7.42 -9.51
C GLY A 176 -8.55 6.49 -10.43
N PRO A 177 -8.59 6.77 -11.74
CA PRO A 177 -9.15 5.82 -12.70
C PRO A 177 -8.33 4.53 -12.71
N ASN A 178 -8.98 3.38 -12.94
CA ASN A 178 -8.29 2.09 -13.10
C ASN A 178 -8.03 1.84 -14.60
N LEU A 179 -6.89 2.34 -15.10
CA LEU A 179 -6.54 2.23 -16.52
C LEU A 179 -6.20 0.79 -16.93
N PRO A 180 -6.54 0.35 -18.16
CA PRO A 180 -6.11 -0.94 -18.67
C PRO A 180 -4.58 -0.97 -18.85
N SER A 181 -4.01 -2.18 -18.93
CA SER A 181 -2.55 -2.37 -18.83
C SER A 181 -1.78 -1.82 -20.02
N ASP A 182 -2.38 -1.81 -21.21
CA ASP A 182 -1.84 -1.18 -22.41
C ASP A 182 -1.71 0.34 -22.26
N GLU A 183 -2.74 1.00 -21.72
CA GLU A 183 -2.70 2.43 -21.41
C GLU A 183 -1.65 2.75 -20.31
N LEU A 184 -1.52 1.89 -19.29
CA LEU A 184 -0.49 2.03 -18.25
C LEU A 184 0.93 1.88 -18.82
N LEU A 185 1.15 0.90 -19.71
CA LEU A 185 2.44 0.69 -20.36
C LEU A 185 2.79 1.84 -21.31
N ALA A 186 1.80 2.40 -22.02
CA ALA A 186 1.99 3.59 -22.84
C ALA A 186 2.34 4.83 -22.00
N ALA A 187 1.67 5.02 -20.87
CA ALA A 187 2.00 6.10 -19.93
C ALA A 187 3.41 5.93 -19.33
N ALA A 188 3.79 4.71 -18.97
CA ALA A 188 5.14 4.43 -18.51
C ALA A 188 6.19 4.68 -19.61
N ALA A 189 5.93 4.27 -20.86
CA ALA A 189 6.80 4.58 -21.99
C ALA A 189 7.05 6.08 -22.13
N ALA A 190 6.00 6.90 -22.01
CA ALA A 190 6.15 8.36 -22.04
C ALA A 190 7.05 8.88 -20.91
N VAL A 191 6.98 8.32 -19.70
CA VAL A 191 7.89 8.65 -18.59
C VAL A 191 9.33 8.23 -18.89
N ILE A 192 9.53 7.01 -19.40
CA ILE A 192 10.87 6.46 -19.72
C ILE A 192 11.58 7.28 -20.80
N ASP A 193 10.85 7.71 -21.82
CA ASP A 193 11.39 8.52 -22.91
C ASP A 193 11.52 10.02 -22.51
N GLY A 194 11.12 10.37 -21.28
CA GLY A 194 11.19 11.70 -20.69
C GLY A 194 12.51 12.04 -19.99
N PRO A 195 12.62 13.28 -19.47
CA PRO A 195 13.79 13.77 -18.75
C PRO A 195 13.85 13.30 -17.28
N ALA A 196 12.95 12.41 -16.84
CA ALA A 196 12.93 11.88 -15.47
C ALA A 196 14.24 11.18 -15.10
N SER A 197 14.57 11.16 -13.81
CA SER A 197 15.76 10.47 -13.32
C SER A 197 15.68 8.96 -13.58
N ALA A 198 16.82 8.26 -13.62
CA ALA A 198 16.83 6.80 -13.77
C ALA A 198 16.06 6.09 -12.65
N GLN A 199 16.12 6.65 -11.44
CA GLN A 199 15.40 6.16 -10.26
C GLN A 199 13.88 6.29 -10.43
N ASP A 200 13.40 7.48 -10.82
CA ASP A 200 11.97 7.72 -11.08
C ASP A 200 11.41 6.82 -12.18
N LYS A 201 12.21 6.60 -13.22
CA LYS A 201 11.90 5.70 -14.34
C LYS A 201 11.74 4.25 -13.88
N GLN A 202 12.68 3.76 -13.08
CA GLN A 202 12.64 2.40 -12.53
C GLN A 202 11.51 2.23 -11.51
N ALA A 203 11.27 3.21 -10.64
CA ALA A 203 10.15 3.22 -9.70
C ALA A 203 8.80 3.16 -10.43
N SER A 204 8.64 3.97 -11.49
CA SER A 204 7.46 3.98 -12.36
C SER A 204 7.19 2.60 -12.98
N LEU A 205 8.24 1.94 -13.49
CA LEU A 205 8.09 0.61 -14.07
C LEU A 205 7.74 -0.44 -13.02
N ARG A 206 8.28 -0.38 -11.80
CA ARG A 206 7.88 -1.31 -10.73
C ARG A 206 6.42 -1.17 -10.35
N VAL A 207 5.92 0.05 -10.29
CA VAL A 207 4.49 0.33 -10.08
C VAL A 207 3.64 -0.31 -11.19
N VAL A 208 4.09 -0.27 -12.45
CA VAL A 208 3.40 -0.97 -13.55
C VAL A 208 3.54 -2.49 -13.44
N LEU A 209 4.72 -3.03 -13.08
CA LEU A 209 4.91 -4.47 -12.88
C LEU A 209 3.97 -5.01 -11.80
N ARG A 210 3.75 -4.25 -10.73
CA ARG A 210 2.72 -4.57 -9.73
C ARG A 210 1.34 -4.71 -10.35
N ALA A 211 0.95 -3.75 -11.19
CA ALA A 211 -0.36 -3.75 -11.83
C ALA A 211 -0.54 -4.99 -12.71
N LEU A 212 0.48 -5.33 -13.51
CA LEU A 212 0.49 -6.55 -14.31
C LEU A 212 0.37 -7.79 -13.42
N ALA A 213 1.13 -7.83 -12.31
CA ALA A 213 1.12 -8.93 -11.36
C ALA A 213 -0.29 -9.15 -10.79
N ASP A 214 -0.89 -8.09 -10.25
CA ASP A 214 -2.23 -8.06 -9.68
C ASP A 214 -3.31 -8.47 -10.69
N ARG A 215 -3.10 -8.21 -11.99
CA ARG A 215 -4.01 -8.53 -13.09
C ARG A 215 -3.77 -9.90 -13.72
N ARG A 216 -2.73 -10.62 -13.29
CA ARG A 216 -2.34 -11.93 -13.86
C ARG A 216 -2.04 -11.89 -15.36
N GLU A 217 -1.20 -10.95 -15.78
CA GLU A 217 -0.87 -10.74 -17.21
C GLU A 217 0.61 -11.03 -17.55
N PRO A 218 1.09 -12.29 -17.42
CA PRO A 218 2.47 -12.66 -17.74
C PRO A 218 2.86 -12.37 -19.20
N GLN A 219 1.90 -12.42 -20.14
CA GLN A 219 2.11 -12.12 -21.56
C GLN A 219 2.58 -10.68 -21.83
N ARG A 220 2.32 -9.74 -20.90
CA ARG A 220 2.74 -8.33 -21.02
C ARG A 220 4.16 -8.09 -20.49
N LEU A 221 4.78 -9.09 -19.85
CA LEU A 221 6.10 -8.90 -19.23
C LEU A 221 7.17 -8.53 -20.25
N GLY A 222 7.12 -9.05 -21.47
CA GLY A 222 8.08 -8.70 -22.54
C GLY A 222 8.05 -7.20 -22.89
N GLU A 223 6.86 -6.60 -23.00
CA GLU A 223 6.68 -5.16 -23.23
C GLU A 223 7.26 -4.34 -22.08
N TRP A 224 6.98 -4.77 -20.84
CA TRP A 224 7.52 -4.16 -19.63
C TRP A 224 9.05 -4.24 -19.57
N THR A 225 9.63 -5.41 -19.88
CA THR A 225 11.09 -5.60 -19.86
C THR A 225 11.79 -4.80 -20.93
N ALA A 226 11.17 -4.59 -22.09
CA ALA A 226 11.69 -3.71 -23.13
C ALA A 226 11.77 -2.24 -22.66
N LEU A 227 10.85 -1.81 -21.79
CA LEU A 227 10.94 -0.51 -21.11
C LEU A 227 12.03 -0.51 -20.04
N TRP A 228 12.12 -1.57 -19.23
CA TRP A 228 13.13 -1.69 -18.18
C TRP A 228 14.56 -1.58 -18.72
N ARG A 229 14.86 -2.27 -19.83
CA ARG A 229 16.17 -2.20 -20.50
C ARG A 229 16.59 -0.79 -20.89
N ARG A 230 15.65 0.09 -21.23
CA ARG A 230 15.91 1.50 -21.58
C ARG A 230 16.32 2.35 -20.38
N THR A 231 16.08 1.87 -19.15
CA THR A 231 16.49 2.55 -17.92
C THR A 231 17.90 2.18 -17.45
N LEU A 232 18.53 1.19 -18.09
CA LEU A 232 19.84 0.66 -17.71
C LEU A 232 20.96 1.22 -18.60
N PRO A 233 22.22 1.23 -18.10
CA PRO A 233 23.40 1.50 -18.93
C PRO A 233 23.45 0.59 -20.17
N GLN A 234 24.00 1.10 -21.27
CA GLN A 234 24.13 0.34 -22.52
C GLN A 234 25.58 -0.11 -22.75
N PRO A 235 25.83 -1.38 -23.11
CA PRO A 235 24.86 -2.45 -23.30
C PRO A 235 24.25 -2.94 -21.97
N ALA A 236 22.97 -3.29 -22.00
CA ALA A 236 22.27 -3.77 -20.80
C ALA A 236 22.91 -5.07 -20.27
N PRO A 237 23.08 -5.20 -18.94
CA PRO A 237 23.65 -6.40 -18.32
C PRO A 237 22.78 -7.63 -18.55
N GLN A 238 23.42 -8.80 -18.62
CA GLN A 238 22.76 -10.10 -18.66
C GLN A 238 23.23 -10.95 -17.46
N PRO A 239 22.31 -11.50 -16.65
CA PRO A 239 20.86 -11.30 -16.72
C PRO A 239 20.45 -9.88 -16.24
N LEU A 240 19.23 -9.45 -16.58
CA LEU A 240 18.77 -8.10 -16.22
C LEU A 240 18.53 -7.98 -14.70
N PRO A 241 19.16 -7.02 -14.02
CA PRO A 241 18.97 -6.81 -12.58
C PRO A 241 17.66 -6.07 -12.31
N LEU A 242 17.06 -6.38 -11.17
CA LEU A 242 15.85 -5.73 -10.64
C LEU A 242 16.10 -5.17 -9.22
N SER A 243 17.35 -4.73 -8.96
CA SER A 243 17.93 -4.46 -7.64
C SER A 243 18.02 -2.97 -7.26
N ALA A 244 17.00 -2.16 -7.55
CA ALA A 244 16.89 -0.82 -6.97
C ALA A 244 16.22 -0.89 -5.57
N PRO A 245 16.53 0.00 -4.62
CA PRO A 245 15.79 0.06 -3.35
C PRO A 245 14.29 0.30 -3.60
N ALA A 246 13.43 -0.34 -2.81
CA ALA A 246 12.00 -0.11 -2.89
C ALA A 246 11.68 1.27 -2.31
N GLU A 247 11.13 2.17 -3.12
CA GLU A 247 10.47 3.36 -2.60
C GLU A 247 9.05 3.01 -2.17
N GLU A 248 8.66 3.49 -1.00
CA GLU A 248 7.33 3.28 -0.45
C GLU A 248 6.34 4.27 -1.06
N TYR A 249 5.32 3.74 -1.72
CA TYR A 249 4.23 4.51 -2.33
C TYR A 249 2.88 3.96 -1.87
N GLY A 250 2.67 3.93 -0.55
CA GLY A 250 1.43 3.42 0.07
C GLY A 250 1.00 2.07 -0.52
N ASP A 251 -0.24 2.00 -1.01
CA ASP A 251 -0.86 0.80 -1.58
C ASP A 251 -0.18 0.25 -2.85
N CYS A 252 0.76 0.97 -3.46
CA CYS A 252 1.49 0.52 -4.65
C CYS A 252 2.90 0.04 -4.37
N THR A 253 3.32 0.00 -3.11
CA THR A 253 4.65 -0.49 -2.70
C THR A 253 4.80 -1.97 -3.04
N LEU A 254 5.53 -2.29 -4.12
CA LEU A 254 5.61 -3.66 -4.65
C LEU A 254 6.36 -4.64 -3.73
N GLY A 255 7.20 -4.17 -2.80
CA GLY A 255 8.11 -5.05 -2.06
C GLY A 255 9.15 -5.66 -3.01
N ASP A 256 9.54 -6.93 -2.80
CA ASP A 256 10.30 -7.68 -3.80
C ASP A 256 9.40 -7.94 -5.04
N PRO A 257 9.74 -7.37 -6.22
CA PRO A 257 8.97 -7.56 -7.44
C PRO A 257 8.81 -9.02 -7.84
N LEU A 258 9.85 -9.84 -7.64
CA LEU A 258 9.83 -11.25 -7.99
C LEU A 258 8.80 -12.00 -7.15
N GLU A 259 8.77 -11.75 -5.84
CA GLU A 259 7.86 -12.44 -4.93
C GLU A 259 6.40 -12.19 -5.29
N ARG A 260 6.03 -10.94 -5.58
CA ARG A 260 4.66 -10.62 -6.01
C ARG A 260 4.33 -11.29 -7.35
N VAL A 261 5.21 -11.16 -8.33
CA VAL A 261 5.01 -11.70 -9.69
C VAL A 261 4.85 -13.22 -9.66
N LEU A 262 5.78 -13.93 -9.02
CA LEU A 262 5.78 -15.38 -8.99
C LEU A 262 4.70 -15.98 -8.09
N ARG A 263 4.26 -15.26 -7.04
CA ARG A 263 3.09 -15.69 -6.25
C ARG A 263 1.79 -15.64 -7.05
N GLU A 264 1.61 -14.63 -7.91
CA GLU A 264 0.35 -14.46 -8.64
C GLU A 264 0.30 -15.26 -9.96
N TRP A 265 1.45 -15.52 -10.58
CA TRP A 265 1.53 -16.12 -11.92
C TRP A 265 2.05 -17.57 -11.94
N ASP A 266 2.53 -18.09 -10.81
CA ASP A 266 3.11 -19.44 -10.68
C ASP A 266 4.11 -19.75 -11.83
N ASP A 267 3.96 -20.89 -12.51
CA ASP A 267 4.84 -21.29 -13.62
C ASP A 267 4.85 -20.32 -14.79
N ASP A 268 3.70 -19.75 -15.15
CA ASP A 268 3.62 -18.84 -16.30
C ASP A 268 4.46 -17.59 -16.03
N GLY A 269 4.53 -17.19 -14.75
CA GLY A 269 5.43 -16.15 -14.31
C GLY A 269 6.90 -16.54 -14.37
N VAL A 270 7.26 -17.75 -13.93
CA VAL A 270 8.65 -18.23 -14.03
C VAL A 270 9.10 -18.28 -15.49
N ARG A 271 8.27 -18.80 -16.40
CA ARG A 271 8.61 -18.84 -17.84
C ARG A 271 8.74 -17.46 -18.43
N ALA A 272 7.76 -16.59 -18.20
CA ALA A 272 7.82 -15.21 -18.69
C ALA A 272 9.07 -14.49 -18.17
N TRP A 273 9.44 -14.70 -16.89
CA TRP A 273 10.64 -14.12 -16.28
C TRP A 273 11.92 -14.56 -16.98
N LEU A 274 12.04 -15.87 -17.25
CA LEU A 274 13.17 -16.46 -17.97
C LEU A 274 13.23 -15.97 -19.43
N ASP A 275 12.10 -15.99 -20.14
CA ASP A 275 11.99 -15.54 -21.54
C ASP A 275 12.33 -14.05 -21.68
N ALA A 276 12.00 -13.26 -20.66
CA ALA A 276 12.36 -11.85 -20.58
C ALA A 276 13.86 -11.62 -20.30
N GLY A 277 14.62 -12.67 -19.94
CA GLY A 277 16.03 -12.58 -19.56
C GLY A 277 16.25 -11.84 -18.24
N LEU A 278 15.24 -11.86 -17.36
CA LEU A 278 15.33 -11.28 -16.02
C LEU A 278 16.14 -12.19 -15.10
N GLY A 279 17.03 -11.59 -14.32
CA GLY A 279 17.89 -12.32 -13.39
C GLY A 279 17.20 -12.62 -12.07
N PHE A 280 17.81 -13.55 -11.33
CA PHE A 280 17.56 -13.75 -9.91
C PHE A 280 18.74 -13.19 -9.13
N GLU A 281 18.46 -12.40 -8.10
CA GLU A 281 19.49 -11.81 -7.25
C GLU A 281 20.43 -12.87 -6.67
N PRO A 282 21.72 -12.55 -6.49
CA PRO A 282 22.66 -13.44 -5.85
C PRO A 282 22.26 -13.66 -4.39
N GLY A 283 21.76 -14.86 -4.10
CA GLY A 283 21.34 -15.24 -2.77
C GLY A 283 20.28 -16.34 -2.82
N ARG A 284 19.82 -16.77 -1.63
CA ARG A 284 18.86 -17.86 -1.51
C ARG A 284 17.41 -17.41 -1.70
N GLY A 285 17.07 -16.17 -1.31
CA GLY A 285 15.68 -15.68 -1.20
C GLY A 285 14.87 -15.84 -2.49
N GLN A 286 15.30 -15.15 -3.56
CA GLN A 286 14.61 -15.18 -4.85
C GLN A 286 14.60 -16.57 -5.50
N ALA A 287 15.66 -17.36 -5.31
CA ALA A 287 15.72 -18.71 -5.82
C ALA A 287 14.67 -19.64 -5.16
N ILE A 288 14.47 -19.54 -3.83
CA ILE A 288 13.41 -20.30 -3.16
C ILE A 288 12.04 -19.88 -3.69
N VAL A 289 11.79 -18.58 -3.83
CA VAL A 289 10.50 -18.07 -4.34
C VAL A 289 10.19 -18.67 -5.71
N ALA A 290 11.18 -18.70 -6.61
CA ALA A 290 11.02 -19.31 -7.93
C ALA A 290 10.75 -20.81 -7.88
N LEU A 291 11.45 -21.56 -7.01
CA LEU A 291 11.23 -22.99 -6.83
C LEU A 291 9.83 -23.31 -6.26
N ARG A 292 9.29 -22.45 -5.37
CA ARG A 292 7.96 -22.62 -4.78
C ARG A 292 6.81 -22.31 -5.75
N ALA A 293 7.05 -21.47 -6.74
CA ALA A 293 6.07 -21.10 -7.77
C ALA A 293 5.85 -22.19 -8.83
N LEU A 294 6.73 -23.19 -8.92
CA LEU A 294 6.65 -24.26 -9.92
C LEU A 294 5.37 -25.11 -9.73
N ARG A 295 4.71 -25.43 -10.84
CA ARG A 295 3.59 -26.39 -10.93
C ARG A 295 3.81 -27.46 -12.00
N ARG A 296 4.78 -27.27 -12.91
CA ARG A 296 5.05 -28.16 -14.04
C ARG A 296 6.54 -28.55 -14.16
N PRO A 297 6.85 -29.80 -14.53
CA PRO A 297 8.22 -30.31 -14.60
C PRO A 297 9.05 -29.72 -15.75
N ASP A 298 8.43 -29.28 -16.83
CA ASP A 298 9.09 -28.57 -17.92
C ASP A 298 9.58 -27.17 -17.50
N THR A 299 8.83 -26.46 -16.65
CA THR A 299 9.27 -25.18 -16.07
C THR A 299 10.48 -25.37 -15.16
N LEU A 300 10.52 -26.44 -14.35
CA LEU A 300 11.70 -26.79 -13.56
C LEU A 300 12.93 -27.01 -14.45
N ARG A 301 12.77 -27.77 -15.55
CA ARG A 301 13.87 -28.01 -16.50
C ARG A 301 14.37 -26.71 -17.13
N ALA A 302 13.47 -25.81 -17.51
CA ALA A 302 13.84 -24.49 -18.04
C ALA A 302 14.60 -23.66 -17.00
N LEU A 303 14.15 -23.65 -15.74
CA LEU A 303 14.80 -22.94 -14.65
C LEU A 303 16.21 -23.46 -14.36
N LEU A 304 16.38 -24.79 -14.29
CA LEU A 304 17.68 -25.43 -14.08
C LEU A 304 18.64 -25.22 -15.25
N ALA A 305 18.13 -25.10 -16.47
CA ALA A 305 18.93 -24.81 -17.66
C ALA A 305 19.35 -23.35 -17.76
N ALA A 306 18.49 -22.43 -17.30
CA ALA A 306 18.75 -20.99 -17.35
C ALA A 306 19.80 -20.55 -16.32
N ASP A 307 19.83 -21.17 -15.14
CA ASP A 307 20.79 -20.82 -14.09
C ASP A 307 21.22 -22.07 -13.27
N PRO A 308 22.50 -22.47 -13.35
CA PRO A 308 22.99 -23.67 -12.66
C PRO A 308 22.94 -23.56 -11.14
N ARG A 309 22.82 -22.34 -10.57
CA ARG A 309 22.70 -22.14 -9.12
C ARG A 309 21.47 -22.82 -8.53
N PHE A 310 20.39 -22.97 -9.29
CA PHE A 310 19.21 -23.72 -8.83
C PHE A 310 19.53 -25.20 -8.59
N ALA A 311 20.28 -25.83 -9.50
CA ALA A 311 20.71 -27.21 -9.33
C ALA A 311 21.71 -27.39 -8.18
N GLU A 312 22.52 -26.37 -7.92
CA GLU A 312 23.42 -26.35 -6.76
C GLU A 312 22.64 -26.22 -5.45
N LEU A 313 21.72 -25.25 -5.37
CA LEU A 313 20.86 -25.03 -4.20
C LEU A 313 20.07 -26.28 -3.83
N LEU A 314 19.43 -26.94 -4.80
CA LEU A 314 18.66 -28.16 -4.54
C LEU A 314 19.52 -29.32 -4.00
N ARG A 315 20.80 -29.41 -4.41
CA ARG A 315 21.71 -30.50 -4.00
C ARG A 315 22.44 -30.22 -2.69
N ASN A 316 22.90 -28.98 -2.52
CA ASN A 316 23.86 -28.61 -1.49
C ASN A 316 23.23 -27.84 -0.32
N ASP A 317 22.15 -27.08 -0.55
CA ASP A 317 21.39 -26.40 0.50
C ASP A 317 20.19 -27.26 0.91
N ARG A 318 20.36 -27.97 2.02
CA ARG A 318 19.34 -28.85 2.57
C ARG A 318 18.00 -28.13 2.77
N ASP A 319 18.03 -26.93 3.33
CA ASP A 319 16.81 -26.22 3.68
C ASP A 319 16.11 -25.70 2.42
N ALA A 320 16.86 -25.28 1.39
CA ALA A 320 16.29 -24.86 0.11
C ALA A 320 15.56 -26.04 -0.58
N GLY A 321 16.18 -27.22 -0.61
CA GLY A 321 15.55 -28.44 -1.12
C GLY A 321 14.32 -28.87 -0.31
N GLU A 322 14.39 -28.81 1.02
CA GLU A 322 13.27 -29.10 1.91
C GLU A 322 12.11 -28.11 1.74
N ASP A 323 12.40 -26.82 1.60
CA ASP A 323 11.40 -25.77 1.41
C ASP A 323 10.69 -25.90 0.07
N ALA A 324 11.43 -26.23 -1.00
CA ALA A 324 10.85 -26.45 -2.33
C ALA A 324 9.86 -27.63 -2.31
N LEU A 325 10.26 -28.79 -1.77
CA LEU A 325 9.36 -29.95 -1.67
C LEU A 325 8.21 -29.75 -0.68
N SER A 326 8.43 -29.03 0.43
CA SER A 326 7.36 -28.75 1.40
C SER A 326 6.29 -27.82 0.83
N ALA A 327 6.67 -26.85 0.00
CA ALA A 327 5.69 -26.02 -0.70
C ALA A 327 4.85 -26.82 -1.70
N GLN A 328 5.46 -27.76 -2.42
CA GLN A 328 4.71 -28.67 -3.29
C GLN A 328 3.80 -29.62 -2.47
N ALA A 329 4.27 -30.11 -1.32
CA ALA A 329 3.49 -30.98 -0.45
C ALA A 329 2.22 -30.32 0.10
N ASP A 330 2.31 -29.04 0.49
CA ASP A 330 1.20 -28.26 1.04
C ASP A 330 0.10 -28.03 -0.01
N ALA A 331 0.47 -27.71 -1.25
CA ALA A 331 -0.47 -27.45 -2.35
C ALA A 331 -0.92 -28.71 -3.12
N ALA A 332 -0.22 -29.85 -2.97
CA ALA A 332 -0.39 -31.01 -3.84
C ALA A 332 -1.81 -31.59 -3.82
N SER A 333 -2.44 -31.74 -2.65
CA SER A 333 -3.78 -32.31 -2.56
C SER A 333 -4.81 -31.48 -3.35
N ASP A 334 -4.76 -30.15 -3.22
CA ASP A 334 -5.66 -29.24 -3.93
C ASP A 334 -5.35 -29.20 -5.44
N LEU A 335 -4.08 -29.25 -5.83
CA LEU A 335 -3.68 -29.32 -7.23
C LEU A 335 -4.16 -30.62 -7.91
N LEU A 336 -4.07 -31.75 -7.22
CA LEU A 336 -4.53 -33.04 -7.73
C LEU A 336 -6.04 -33.07 -7.99
N ASP A 337 -6.82 -32.34 -7.19
CA ASP A 337 -8.28 -32.33 -7.30
C ASP A 337 -8.79 -31.31 -8.32
N ASN A 338 -8.06 -30.21 -8.53
CA ASN A 338 -8.46 -29.12 -9.44
C ASN A 338 -7.77 -29.15 -10.82
N SER A 339 -6.77 -30.02 -11.02
CA SER A 339 -6.01 -30.09 -12.28
C SER A 339 -6.66 -31.04 -13.29
N ALA A 340 -6.65 -30.63 -14.56
CA ALA A 340 -6.96 -31.52 -15.69
C ALA A 340 -5.88 -32.58 -15.93
N GLN A 341 -4.67 -32.40 -15.36
CA GLN A 341 -3.53 -33.31 -15.54
C GLN A 341 -2.84 -33.60 -14.18
N PRO A 342 -3.45 -34.39 -13.29
CA PRO A 342 -2.91 -34.66 -11.94
C PRO A 342 -1.51 -35.29 -11.94
N LEU A 343 -1.18 -36.06 -12.98
CA LEU A 343 0.14 -36.71 -13.11
C LEU A 343 1.30 -35.71 -13.18
N GLN A 344 1.09 -34.49 -13.71
CA GLN A 344 2.15 -33.48 -13.78
C GLN A 344 2.63 -33.03 -12.40
N ALA A 345 1.75 -33.03 -11.39
CA ALA A 345 2.13 -32.70 -10.02
C ALA A 345 3.08 -33.77 -9.43
N ALA A 346 2.82 -35.05 -9.73
CA ALA A 346 3.71 -36.14 -9.33
C ALA A 346 5.06 -36.07 -10.04
N GLU A 347 5.04 -35.83 -11.35
CA GLU A 347 6.25 -35.65 -12.15
C GLU A 347 7.11 -34.48 -11.66
N LEU A 348 6.50 -33.37 -11.24
CA LEU A 348 7.23 -32.24 -10.65
C LEU A 348 7.91 -32.64 -9.33
N VAL A 349 7.20 -33.30 -8.42
CA VAL A 349 7.75 -33.75 -7.12
C VAL A 349 8.91 -34.73 -7.34
N GLU A 350 8.74 -35.69 -8.25
CA GLU A 350 9.79 -36.62 -8.64
C GLU A 350 11.00 -35.92 -9.28
N ALA A 351 10.76 -34.95 -10.18
CA ALA A 351 11.82 -34.20 -10.83
C ALA A 351 12.60 -33.32 -9.85
N LEU A 352 11.93 -32.67 -8.90
CA LEU A 352 12.58 -31.93 -7.80
C LEU A 352 13.45 -32.87 -6.96
N HIS A 353 12.93 -34.05 -6.62
CA HIS A 353 13.70 -35.04 -5.87
C HIS A 353 14.92 -35.54 -6.65
N ALA A 354 14.76 -35.85 -7.93
CA ALA A 354 15.85 -36.25 -8.82
C ALA A 354 16.91 -35.14 -8.99
N ALA A 355 16.50 -33.87 -8.95
CA ALA A 355 17.39 -32.72 -8.98
C ALA A 355 18.16 -32.49 -7.66
N GLY A 356 17.86 -33.25 -6.60
CA GLY A 356 18.57 -33.23 -5.32
C GLY A 356 17.73 -32.81 -4.12
N ALA A 357 16.51 -32.31 -4.34
CA ALA A 357 15.63 -31.87 -3.26
C ALA A 357 15.28 -33.05 -2.33
N ARG A 358 15.29 -32.82 -1.02
CA ARG A 358 14.97 -33.84 -0.02
C ARG A 358 13.75 -33.43 0.79
N PRO A 359 12.82 -34.36 1.06
CA PRO A 359 11.66 -34.03 1.90
C PRO A 359 12.11 -33.72 3.32
N ARG A 360 11.43 -32.77 3.96
CA ARG A 360 11.65 -32.47 5.37
C ARG A 360 11.17 -33.66 6.21
N THR A 361 12.08 -34.30 6.92
CA THR A 361 11.80 -35.48 7.76
C THR A 361 11.76 -35.19 9.26
N ILE A 362 12.17 -34.00 9.69
CA ILE A 362 12.23 -33.57 11.11
C ILE A 362 11.50 -32.23 11.25
N GLY A 363 10.73 -32.06 12.32
CA GLY A 363 9.98 -30.83 12.63
C GLY A 363 8.47 -31.05 12.78
N LEU A 364 7.75 -30.00 13.19
CA LEU A 364 6.31 -30.05 13.48
C LEU A 364 5.43 -30.27 12.21
N ALA A 365 5.95 -29.89 11.05
CA ALA A 365 5.34 -30.04 9.73
C ALA A 365 6.35 -30.64 8.75
N THR A 366 6.43 -31.98 8.71
CA THR A 366 7.20 -32.72 7.69
C THR A 366 6.49 -32.66 6.34
N SER A 367 7.21 -32.80 5.23
CA SER A 367 6.60 -32.77 3.89
C SER A 367 5.57 -33.90 3.73
N CYS A 368 5.83 -35.08 4.30
CA CYS A 368 4.86 -36.17 4.35
C CYS A 368 3.58 -35.80 5.11
N LYS A 369 3.71 -35.20 6.31
CA LYS A 369 2.57 -34.81 7.12
C LYS A 369 1.73 -33.71 6.45
N LEU A 370 2.36 -32.72 5.81
CA LEU A 370 1.66 -31.69 5.04
C LEU A 370 0.78 -32.31 3.96
N PHE A 371 1.34 -33.23 3.16
CA PHE A 371 0.61 -33.92 2.11
C PHE A 371 -0.52 -34.80 2.66
N GLU A 372 -0.25 -35.61 3.70
CA GLU A 372 -1.28 -36.47 4.30
C GLU A 372 -2.41 -35.67 4.96
N ASP A 373 -2.10 -34.58 5.65
CA ASP A 373 -3.11 -33.71 6.26
C ASP A 373 -3.93 -32.97 5.19
N GLY A 374 -3.33 -32.64 4.04
CA GLY A 374 -4.05 -32.19 2.85
C GLY A 374 -5.03 -33.24 2.34
N GLU A 375 -4.53 -34.46 2.08
CA GLU A 375 -5.36 -35.58 1.60
C GLU A 375 -6.52 -35.92 2.55
N ARG A 376 -6.33 -35.78 3.88
CA ARG A 376 -7.39 -36.02 4.89
C ARG A 376 -8.44 -34.91 4.94
N ARG A 377 -8.07 -33.66 4.64
CA ARG A 377 -8.96 -32.48 4.73
C ARG A 377 -9.78 -32.24 3.47
N ARG A 378 -9.63 -33.09 2.45
CA ARG A 378 -10.38 -33.02 1.19
C ARG A 378 -11.89 -33.04 1.43
N THR A 379 -12.59 -32.05 0.89
CA THR A 379 -14.04 -31.91 0.99
C THR A 379 -14.78 -32.41 -0.25
N VAL A 380 -14.11 -32.48 -1.41
CA VAL A 380 -14.67 -32.96 -2.68
C VAL A 380 -13.78 -34.09 -3.22
N ILE A 381 -14.35 -35.28 -3.40
CA ILE A 381 -13.60 -36.45 -3.83
C ILE A 381 -13.82 -36.68 -5.34
N HIS A 382 -12.98 -36.07 -6.17
CA HIS A 382 -12.85 -36.48 -7.57
C HIS A 382 -11.93 -37.70 -7.66
N GLN A 383 -12.50 -38.91 -7.58
CA GLN A 383 -11.74 -40.15 -7.73
C GLN A 383 -11.58 -40.50 -9.21
N SER A 384 -10.50 -40.02 -9.83
CA SER A 384 -10.01 -40.56 -11.10
C SER A 384 -8.83 -41.50 -10.84
N PRO A 385 -8.63 -42.53 -11.69
CA PRO A 385 -7.44 -43.40 -11.59
C PRO A 385 -6.13 -42.61 -11.65
N GLN A 386 -6.06 -41.59 -12.51
CA GLN A 386 -4.88 -40.73 -12.67
C GLN A 386 -4.58 -39.93 -11.40
N ARG A 387 -5.60 -39.44 -10.70
CA ARG A 387 -5.43 -38.72 -9.44
C ARG A 387 -4.92 -39.64 -8.33
N TYR A 388 -5.44 -40.86 -8.26
CA TYR A 388 -4.98 -41.85 -7.28
C TYR A 388 -3.53 -42.25 -7.52
N GLU A 389 -3.17 -42.53 -8.77
CA GLU A 389 -1.80 -42.83 -9.18
C GLU A 389 -0.85 -41.69 -8.84
N ALA A 390 -1.20 -40.44 -9.19
CA ALA A 390 -0.40 -39.27 -8.87
C ALA A 390 -0.19 -39.11 -7.35
N ALA A 391 -1.24 -39.29 -6.55
CA ALA A 391 -1.15 -39.22 -5.09
C ALA A 391 -0.22 -40.29 -4.49
N GLN A 392 -0.25 -41.52 -5.02
CA GLN A 392 0.66 -42.58 -4.58
C GLN A 392 2.12 -42.26 -4.91
N ARG A 393 2.37 -41.75 -6.13
CA ARG A 393 3.71 -41.34 -6.57
C ARG A 393 4.27 -40.20 -5.71
N ILE A 394 3.47 -39.17 -5.45
CA ILE A 394 3.83 -38.07 -4.55
C ILE A 394 4.13 -38.59 -3.14
N ARG A 395 3.28 -39.48 -2.60
CA ARG A 395 3.51 -40.10 -1.29
C ARG A 395 4.84 -40.86 -1.24
N ALA A 396 5.16 -41.62 -2.27
CA ALA A 396 6.40 -42.41 -2.31
C ALA A 396 7.66 -41.54 -2.21
N VAL A 397 7.62 -40.32 -2.77
CA VAL A 397 8.72 -39.35 -2.69
C VAL A 397 8.73 -38.62 -1.34
N LEU A 398 7.57 -38.13 -0.89
CA LEU A 398 7.49 -37.24 0.29
C LEU A 398 7.54 -37.98 1.63
N CYS A 399 7.16 -39.26 1.66
CA CYS A 399 7.08 -40.10 2.86
C CYS A 399 8.11 -41.24 2.81
N PRO A 400 9.42 -40.96 2.94
CA PRO A 400 10.42 -42.00 2.93
C PRO A 400 10.21 -42.95 4.12
N PRO A 401 10.42 -44.27 3.95
CA PRO A 401 10.29 -45.24 5.03
C PRO A 401 11.21 -44.87 6.20
N PRO A 402 10.79 -45.12 7.46
CA PRO A 402 11.64 -44.83 8.60
C PRO A 402 12.96 -45.60 8.44
N LYS A 403 14.09 -44.89 8.56
CA LYS A 403 15.45 -45.45 8.40
C LYS A 403 15.75 -46.61 9.37
N HIS A 404 14.93 -46.77 10.41
CA HIS A 404 14.93 -47.93 11.29
C HIS A 404 13.51 -48.51 11.38
N PRO A 405 13.31 -49.81 11.05
CA PRO A 405 12.05 -50.45 11.38
C PRO A 405 11.84 -50.37 12.90
N PRO A 406 10.60 -50.15 13.38
CA PRO A 406 10.32 -50.23 14.80
C PRO A 406 10.77 -51.60 15.28
N ALA A 407 11.62 -51.64 16.32
CA ALA A 407 12.09 -52.89 16.90
C ALA A 407 10.87 -53.78 17.14
N ALA A 408 10.83 -54.94 16.48
CA ALA A 408 9.75 -55.89 16.66
C ALA A 408 9.61 -56.14 18.16
N LYS A 409 8.46 -55.79 18.74
CA LYS A 409 8.11 -56.25 20.08
C LYS A 409 8.05 -57.76 19.96
N VAL A 410 9.09 -58.43 20.41
CA VAL A 410 9.08 -59.87 20.64
C VAL A 410 7.92 -60.11 21.60
N PRO A 411 6.87 -60.84 21.22
CA PRO A 411 5.82 -61.18 22.18
C PRO A 411 6.50 -61.95 23.31
N ALA A 412 6.27 -61.51 24.54
CA ALA A 412 6.70 -62.26 25.71
C ALA A 412 6.14 -63.68 25.57
N ALA A 413 7.02 -64.68 25.51
CA ALA A 413 6.64 -66.07 25.51
C ALA A 413 5.88 -66.38 26.82
N PRO A 414 4.87 -67.26 26.76
CA PRO A 414 3.92 -67.51 27.85
C PRO A 414 4.56 -68.04 29.14
#